data_AF-A0A3C2AYB8-F1
#
_entry.id   AF-A0A3C2AYB8-F1
#
_cell.length_a   1.000
_cell.length_b   1.000
_cell.length_c   1.000
_cell.angle_alpha   90.00
_cell.angle_beta   90.00
_cell.angle_gamma   90.00
#
_symmetry.space_group_name_H-M   'P 1'
#
loop_
_entity.id
_entity.type
_entity.pdbx_description
1 polymer ?
#
loop_
_entity_poly.entity_id
_entity_poly.type
_entity_poly.pdbx_seq_one_letter_code
_entity_poly.pdbx_strand_id
1 'polypeptide(L)'
;MNTHTENKDKGFTLVELLIVIVILGILATVTVFAVRGITDQGEESACNADLKTLEVAAEAYMAQNGSYPASAQAMVDEGLLRSVSPNWTYAAPVAPAVTYTLTGVGNCAAPATTVAPTTTP
;
A
#
# COMPACT_ATOMS: atom_id res chain seq x y z
N MET A 1 27.54 -65.57 -15.17
CA MET A 1 27.30 -64.34 -15.96
C MET A 1 27.46 -63.15 -15.02
N ASN A 2 28.54 -62.37 -15.11
CA ASN A 2 28.73 -61.19 -14.28
C ASN A 2 28.49 -59.95 -15.14
N THR A 3 27.34 -59.31 -14.97
CA THR A 3 26.96 -58.07 -15.67
C THR A 3 27.50 -56.88 -14.88
N HIS A 4 28.62 -56.30 -15.33
CA HIS A 4 29.09 -55.00 -14.84
C HIS A 4 28.26 -53.89 -15.51
N THR A 5 27.31 -53.34 -14.75
CA THR A 5 26.59 -52.13 -15.13
C THR A 5 27.49 -50.93 -14.82
N GLU A 6 28.18 -50.41 -15.84
CA GLU A 6 28.89 -49.13 -15.71
C GLU A 6 27.89 -47.98 -15.59
N ASN A 7 27.79 -47.40 -14.39
CA ASN A 7 27.13 -46.13 -14.19
C ASN A 7 27.99 -45.04 -14.84
N LYS A 8 27.55 -44.52 -15.99
CA LYS A 8 28.15 -43.33 -16.62
C LYS A 8 27.73 -42.10 -15.83
N ASP A 9 28.50 -41.76 -14.80
CA ASP A 9 28.43 -40.45 -14.16
C ASP A 9 28.88 -39.39 -15.18
N LYS A 10 27.89 -38.72 -15.78
CA LYS A 10 28.12 -37.58 -16.67
C LYS A 10 28.38 -36.36 -15.80
N GLY A 11 29.65 -35.93 -15.71
CA GLY A 11 30.00 -34.66 -15.09
C GLY A 11 29.46 -33.48 -15.91
N PHE A 12 28.91 -32.48 -15.23
CA PHE A 12 28.57 -31.19 -15.84
C PHE A 12 29.80 -30.55 -16.48
N THR A 13 29.64 -29.97 -17.66
CA THR A 13 30.73 -29.24 -18.28
C THR A 13 30.93 -27.90 -17.57
N LEU A 14 32.18 -27.44 -17.43
CA LEU A 14 32.47 -26.10 -16.87
C LEU A 14 31.79 -24.99 -17.69
N VAL A 15 31.61 -25.23 -18.99
CA VAL A 15 30.96 -24.31 -19.92
C VAL A 15 29.46 -24.21 -19.64
N GLU A 16 28.78 -25.32 -19.30
CA GLU A 16 27.37 -25.30 -18.88
C GLU A 16 27.15 -24.45 -17.64
N LEU A 17 28.05 -24.54 -16.65
CA LEU A 17 27.88 -23.75 -15.44
C LEU A 17 28.20 -22.26 -15.69
N LEU A 18 29.16 -21.97 -16.57
CA LEU A 18 29.52 -20.61 -16.95
C LEU A 18 28.38 -19.87 -17.66
N ILE A 19 27.70 -20.50 -18.63
CA ILE A 19 26.58 -19.85 -19.33
C ILE A 19 25.40 -19.59 -18.39
N VAL A 20 25.14 -20.49 -17.42
CA VAL A 20 24.06 -20.34 -16.45
C VAL A 20 24.27 -19.13 -15.56
N ILE A 21 25.46 -18.94 -14.99
CA ILE A 21 25.73 -17.79 -14.11
C ILE A 21 25.70 -16.46 -14.88
N VAL A 22 26.07 -16.47 -16.17
CA VAL A 22 25.96 -15.30 -17.04
C VAL A 22 24.49 -14.92 -17.24
N ILE A 23 23.64 -15.89 -17.57
CA ILE A 23 22.19 -15.65 -17.72
C ILE A 23 21.58 -15.18 -16.40
N LEU A 24 21.91 -15.83 -15.27
CA LEU A 24 21.43 -15.42 -13.95
C LEU A 24 21.87 -13.99 -13.59
N GLY A 25 23.10 -13.60 -13.94
CA GLY A 25 23.58 -12.23 -13.75
C GLY A 25 22.76 -11.20 -14.53
N ILE A 26 22.46 -11.48 -15.80
CA ILE A 26 21.63 -10.61 -16.65
C ILE A 26 20.21 -10.50 -16.08
N LEU A 27 19.57 -11.64 -15.78
CA LEU A 27 18.20 -11.67 -15.26
C LEU A 27 18.09 -10.96 -13.90
N ALA A 28 19.05 -11.16 -13.00
CA ALA A 28 19.03 -10.52 -11.69
C ALA A 28 18.98 -8.98 -11.79
N THR A 29 19.74 -8.37 -12.70
CA THR A 29 19.71 -6.91 -12.88
C THR A 29 18.35 -6.40 -13.38
N VAL A 30 17.71 -7.09 -14.32
CA VAL A 30 16.39 -6.72 -14.86
C VAL A 30 15.32 -6.83 -13.78
N THR A 31 15.36 -7.89 -12.96
CA THR A 31 14.40 -8.12 -11.88
C THR A 31 14.42 -7.01 -10.83
N VAL A 32 15.59 -6.47 -10.47
CA VAL A 32 15.68 -5.39 -9.48
C VAL A 32 14.94 -4.13 -9.93
N PHE A 33 15.09 -3.74 -11.20
CA PHE A 33 14.37 -2.56 -11.72
C PHE A 33 12.87 -2.82 -11.84
N ALA A 34 12.46 -4.03 -12.22
CA ALA A 34 11.05 -4.40 -12.34
C ALA A 34 10.32 -4.37 -10.98
N VAL A 35 10.94 -4.85 -9.90
CA VAL A 35 10.32 -4.90 -8.56
C VAL A 35 10.15 -3.51 -7.96
N ARG A 36 11.10 -2.58 -8.17
CA ARG A 36 11.02 -1.21 -7.63
C ARG A 36 9.79 -0.45 -8.15
N GLY A 37 9.46 -0.58 -9.43
CA GLY A 37 8.26 0.07 -9.97
C GLY A 37 6.94 -0.49 -9.41
N ILE A 38 6.92 -1.79 -9.06
CA ILE A 38 5.73 -2.44 -8.50
C ILE A 38 5.50 -2.01 -7.05
N THR A 39 6.56 -1.82 -6.27
CA THR A 39 6.43 -1.36 -4.88
C THR A 39 5.87 0.05 -4.80
N ASP A 40 6.34 0.97 -5.66
CA ASP A 40 5.87 2.35 -5.66
C ASP A 40 4.37 2.44 -6.00
N GLN A 41 3.93 1.66 -6.99
CA GLN A 41 2.51 1.60 -7.37
C GLN A 41 1.63 0.91 -6.31
N GLY A 42 2.18 -0.09 -5.61
CA GLY A 42 1.52 -0.74 -4.48
C GLY A 42 1.31 0.23 -3.31
N GLU A 43 2.31 1.05 -3.01
CA GLU A 43 2.21 2.09 -1.99
C GLU A 43 1.16 3.15 -2.37
N GLU A 44 1.19 3.67 -3.60
CA GLU A 44 0.19 4.63 -4.07
C GLU A 44 -1.25 4.08 -3.97
N SER A 45 -1.44 2.81 -4.39
CA SER A 45 -2.75 2.16 -4.28
C SER A 45 -3.20 2.00 -2.83
N ALA A 46 -2.29 1.70 -1.90
CA ALA A 46 -2.59 1.61 -0.48
C ALA A 46 -2.96 2.99 0.10
N CYS A 47 -2.22 4.04 -0.25
CA CYS A 47 -2.51 5.41 0.16
C CYS A 47 -3.92 5.86 -0.28
N ASN A 48 -4.30 5.56 -1.51
CA ASN A 48 -5.62 5.88 -2.05
C ASN A 48 -6.75 5.09 -1.37
N ALA A 49 -6.51 3.81 -1.05
CA ALA A 49 -7.46 2.99 -0.32
C ALA A 49 -7.68 3.49 1.12
N ASP A 50 -6.61 3.88 1.81
CA ASP A 50 -6.67 4.49 3.14
C ASP A 50 -7.45 5.81 3.11
N LEU A 51 -7.17 6.70 2.15
CA LEU A 51 -7.91 7.95 1.97
C LEU A 51 -9.41 7.68 1.82
N LYS A 52 -9.78 6.76 0.92
CA LYS A 52 -11.20 6.43 0.69
C LYS A 52 -11.88 5.88 1.94
N THR A 53 -11.16 5.07 2.70
CA THR A 53 -11.67 4.50 3.96
C THR A 53 -11.93 5.60 4.99
N LEU A 54 -11.02 6.58 5.10
CA LEU A 54 -11.19 7.73 5.99
C LEU A 54 -12.35 8.62 5.57
N GLU A 55 -12.52 8.88 4.26
CA GLU A 55 -13.66 9.64 3.74
C GLU A 55 -14.99 8.98 4.09
N VAL A 56 -15.13 7.68 3.84
CA VAL A 56 -16.35 6.93 4.13
C VAL A 56 -16.65 6.93 5.63
N ALA A 57 -15.62 6.76 6.48
CA ALA A 57 -15.81 6.83 7.92
C ALA A 57 -16.24 8.23 8.39
N ALA A 58 -15.66 9.29 7.82
CA ALA A 58 -16.04 10.66 8.14
C ALA A 58 -17.48 10.99 7.68
N GLU A 59 -17.89 10.53 6.50
CA GLU A 59 -19.27 10.66 6.02
C GLU A 59 -20.26 9.87 6.88
N ALA A 60 -19.91 8.65 7.29
CA ALA A 60 -20.73 7.85 8.19
C ALA A 60 -20.88 8.49 9.58
N TYR A 61 -19.82 9.12 10.10
CA TYR A 61 -19.87 9.89 11.35
C TYR A 61 -20.81 11.09 11.19
N MET A 62 -20.72 11.82 10.06
CA MET A 62 -21.61 12.95 9.77
C MET A 62 -23.08 12.51 9.69
N ALA A 63 -23.36 11.37 9.03
CA ALA A 63 -24.71 10.84 8.94
C ALA A 63 -25.34 10.48 10.29
N GLN A 64 -24.52 10.11 11.29
CA GLN A 64 -24.98 9.74 12.63
C GLN A 64 -25.07 10.95 13.57
N ASN A 65 -24.10 11.86 13.51
CA ASN A 65 -23.91 12.93 14.49
C ASN A 65 -24.26 14.33 13.97
N GLY A 66 -24.58 14.46 12.68
CA GLY A 66 -24.90 15.73 12.03
C GLY A 66 -23.70 16.69 11.87
N SER A 67 -22.48 16.21 12.15
CA SER A 67 -21.24 16.96 11.98
C SER A 67 -20.09 15.99 11.76
N TYR A 68 -19.02 16.44 11.09
CA TYR A 68 -17.81 15.64 10.92
C TYR A 68 -17.07 15.42 12.25
N PRO A 69 -16.26 14.36 12.36
CA PRO A 69 -15.56 14.04 13.59
C PRO A 69 -14.54 15.13 13.96
N ALA A 70 -14.35 15.41 15.24
CA ALA A 70 -13.34 16.39 15.68
C ALA A 70 -11.91 15.89 15.51
N SER A 71 -11.72 14.57 15.44
CA SER A 71 -10.42 13.92 15.25
C SER A 71 -10.61 12.55 14.60
N ALA A 72 -9.53 11.97 14.05
CA ALA A 72 -9.57 10.59 13.56
C ALA A 72 -9.89 9.58 14.67
N GLN A 73 -9.52 9.87 15.93
CA GLN A 73 -9.80 9.00 17.06
C GLN A 73 -11.29 8.88 17.34
N ALA A 74 -12.07 9.95 17.15
CA ALA A 74 -13.52 9.91 17.34
C ALA A 74 -14.19 8.88 16.41
N MET A 75 -13.67 8.69 15.19
CA MET A 75 -14.16 7.63 14.29
C MET A 75 -13.82 6.22 14.78
N VAL A 76 -12.70 6.05 15.49
CA VAL A 76 -12.33 4.77 16.09
C VAL A 76 -13.21 4.47 17.29
N ASP A 77 -13.49 5.47 18.12
CA ASP A 77 -14.31 5.34 19.32
C ASP A 77 -15.77 4.96 18.97
N GLU A 78 -16.27 5.42 17.82
CA GLU A 78 -17.57 5.02 17.27
C GLU A 78 -17.55 3.71 16.46
N GLY A 79 -16.39 3.08 16.31
CA GLY A 79 -16.25 1.82 15.56
C GLY A 79 -16.36 1.96 14.04
N LEU A 80 -16.26 3.18 13.51
CA LEU A 80 -16.25 3.47 12.08
C LEU A 80 -14.87 3.23 11.45
N LEU A 81 -13.81 3.32 12.26
CA LEU A 81 -12.46 2.92 11.91
C LEU A 81 -11.93 1.88 12.89
N ARG A 82 -11.16 0.92 12.38
CA ARG A 82 -10.46 -0.05 13.25
C ARG A 82 -9.30 0.60 14.01
N SER A 83 -8.62 1.55 13.38
CA SER A 83 -7.49 2.29 13.94
C SER A 83 -7.25 3.56 13.13
N VAL A 84 -6.58 4.55 13.72
CA VAL A 84 -6.12 5.74 12.99
C VAL A 84 -5.04 5.33 11.98
N SER A 85 -5.15 5.80 10.74
CA SER A 85 -4.12 5.54 9.72
C SER A 85 -2.84 6.29 10.08
N PRO A 86 -1.65 5.64 10.03
CA PRO A 86 -0.38 6.32 10.21
C PRO A 86 0.01 7.17 8.99
N ASN A 87 -0.64 6.96 7.85
CA ASN A 87 -0.29 7.56 6.55
C ASN A 87 -1.08 8.82 6.23
N TRP A 88 -2.12 9.12 7.02
CA TRP A 88 -3.00 10.25 6.81
C TRP A 88 -3.28 10.96 8.12
N THR A 89 -3.10 12.28 8.11
CA THR A 89 -3.45 13.14 9.24
C THR A 89 -4.81 13.78 8.98
N TYR A 90 -5.70 13.65 9.97
CA TYR A 90 -7.03 14.24 9.95
C TYR A 90 -7.05 15.52 10.77
N ALA A 91 -7.59 16.60 10.22
CA ALA A 91 -7.82 17.85 10.94
C ALA A 91 -9.21 18.41 10.65
N ALA A 92 -9.92 18.81 11.70
CA ALA A 92 -11.15 19.58 11.61
C ALA A 92 -10.91 20.96 12.25
N PRO A 93 -11.12 22.08 11.54
CA PRO A 93 -10.71 23.40 12.01
C PRO A 93 -11.59 23.96 13.13
N VAL A 94 -12.87 23.59 13.18
CA VAL A 94 -13.86 24.07 14.16
C VAL A 94 -14.86 22.99 14.52
N ALA A 95 -15.43 23.03 15.72
CA ALA A 95 -16.52 22.16 16.16
C ALA A 95 -17.84 22.95 16.34
N PRO A 96 -19.01 22.45 15.91
CA PRO A 96 -19.21 21.22 15.14
C PRO A 96 -18.59 21.34 13.74
N ALA A 97 -17.87 20.30 13.31
CA ALA A 97 -17.12 20.35 12.05
C ALA A 97 -18.05 20.18 10.86
N VAL A 98 -17.96 21.11 9.91
CA VAL A 98 -18.65 21.03 8.61
C VAL A 98 -17.69 20.73 7.47
N THR A 99 -16.39 20.88 7.72
CA THR A 99 -15.31 20.50 6.79
C THR A 99 -14.23 19.77 7.57
N TYR A 100 -13.47 18.95 6.87
CA TYR A 100 -12.26 18.34 7.39
C TYR A 100 -11.18 18.32 6.31
N THR A 101 -9.94 18.18 6.74
CA THR A 101 -8.78 18.10 5.87
C THR A 101 -8.03 16.81 6.15
N LEU A 102 -7.73 16.06 5.09
CA LEU A 102 -6.83 14.93 5.11
C LEU A 102 -5.49 15.33 4.48
N THR A 103 -4.41 15.24 5.25
CA THR A 103 -3.06 15.50 4.73
C THR A 103 -2.25 14.21 4.79
N GLY A 104 -1.80 13.75 3.63
CA GLY A 104 -0.99 12.54 3.53
C GLY A 104 0.41 12.76 4.10
N VAL A 105 0.98 11.73 4.74
CA VAL A 105 2.32 11.77 5.33
C VAL A 105 3.18 10.62 4.78
N GLY A 106 4.51 10.78 4.86
CA GLY A 106 5.46 9.77 4.37
C GLY A 106 5.31 9.52 2.86
N ASN A 107 5.20 8.25 2.47
CA ASN A 107 5.06 7.83 1.07
C ASN A 107 3.68 8.17 0.48
N CYS A 108 2.72 8.54 1.33
CA CYS A 108 1.40 9.01 0.92
C CYS A 108 1.33 10.55 0.82
N ALA A 109 2.46 11.26 0.77
CA ALA A 109 2.52 12.71 0.72
C ALA A 109 1.81 13.29 -0.52
N ALA A 110 0.51 13.49 -0.37
CA ALA A 110 -0.37 14.15 -1.31
C ALA A 110 -0.77 15.52 -0.75
N PRO A 111 -1.13 16.49 -1.62
CA PRO A 111 -1.66 17.76 -1.16
C PRO A 111 -2.87 17.55 -0.24
N ALA A 112 -2.97 18.40 0.77
CA ALA A 112 -4.07 18.36 1.73
C ALA A 112 -5.42 18.41 1.00
N THR A 113 -6.22 17.37 1.16
CA THR A 113 -7.55 17.28 0.56
C THR A 113 -8.55 17.79 1.58
N THR A 114 -9.13 18.96 1.30
CA THR A 114 -10.20 19.52 2.14
C THR A 114 -11.53 19.04 1.59
N VAL A 115 -12.26 18.30 2.42
CA VAL A 115 -13.56 17.75 2.08
C VAL A 115 -14.63 18.60 2.76
N ALA A 116 -15.56 19.07 1.95
CA ALA A 116 -16.76 19.80 2.37
C ALA A 116 -17.94 18.83 2.47
N PRO A 117 -19.06 19.21 3.12
CA PRO A 117 -20.21 18.33 3.21
C PRO A 117 -20.69 18.03 1.80
N THR A 118 -20.73 16.75 1.44
CA THR A 118 -21.30 16.28 0.18
C THR A 118 -22.79 16.62 0.23
N THR A 119 -23.20 17.71 -0.41
CA THR A 119 -24.60 18.11 -0.51
C THR A 119 -25.34 17.06 -1.31
N THR A 120 -25.84 16.03 -0.64
CA THR A 120 -26.75 15.07 -1.24
C THR A 120 -28.13 15.73 -1.25
N PRO A 121 -28.78 15.92 -2.41
CA PRO A 121 -30.07 16.59 -2.53
C PRO A 121 -31.22 15.83 -1.87
#